data_AF-A0A402CEY9-F1
#
_entry.id   AF-A0A402CEY9-F1
#
_cell.length_a   1.000
_cell.length_b   1.000
_cell.length_c   1.000
_cell.angle_alpha   90.00
_cell.angle_beta   90.00
_cell.angle_gamma   90.00
#
_symmetry.space_group_name_H-M   'P 1'
#
loop_
_entity.id
_entity.type
_entity.pdbx_description
1 polymer ?
#
loop_
_entity_poly.entity_id
_entity_poly.type
_entity_poly.pdbx_seq_one_letter_code
_entity_poly.pdbx_strand_id
1 'polypeptide(L)'
;MDCPTTRVQRAVSDLSAGRPVVLTGANPADDAHILLAAEKSTVESTAFLVRFGSGLVCAALPAIECDRLQLTRMVGEDRDHSGIEYTVSVDAVGPGTGISAADRARTLRMLSDGSSVADAFTRPGHVLPVRTDPAGVLARRAAAEAAVDLVSVAGLRQAGTVTALVSEDDPTRISSTEEAQRFAAAHGLGVVSIEDVVTYRRMAESHLHTQFTLMRSSTFGQVRCVGYRSDVTDSEYVAYSLDSAPRLGVPVVCLESEVDPAPHLTPDIATAALATIADNGYGTVIVARHSNGAVGSADANADLVEVVRECGYRSPILLNFSPEARTMMWHFGMSISSGPFGPVSSDSPLPSSQAMAENDVQSTHVVGTVVRGDQRGRELGFRTANLQLEDSNSIADGVWAGRCFLPDGSDFSAAISIGRRPTFYGRSGARLLEAHLLDFSGDLYGLTITVQLEHWMRGQAAFASKEELIAALSADVVRTRTLMSAV
;
A
#
# COMPACT_ATOMS: atom_id res chain seq x y z
N MET A 1 -13.71 -5.25 6.52
CA MET A 1 -12.45 -5.56 7.23
C MET A 1 -11.56 -4.34 7.15
N ASP A 2 -10.84 -4.03 8.22
CA ASP A 2 -9.80 -2.99 8.19
C ASP A 2 -8.72 -3.33 7.15
N CYS A 3 -7.96 -2.36 6.64
CA CYS A 3 -6.84 -2.68 5.75
C CYS A 3 -5.66 -3.31 6.54
N PRO A 4 -4.75 -4.07 5.87
CA PRO A 4 -3.58 -4.68 6.51
C PRO A 4 -2.77 -3.70 7.37
N THR A 5 -2.53 -2.50 6.85
CA THR A 5 -1.78 -1.44 7.54
C THR A 5 -2.41 -1.06 8.89
N THR A 6 -3.73 -0.93 8.95
CA THR A 6 -4.45 -0.61 10.20
C THR A 6 -4.35 -1.75 11.21
N ARG A 7 -4.39 -3.01 10.77
CA ARG A 7 -4.19 -4.17 11.66
C ARG A 7 -2.79 -4.18 12.25
N VAL A 8 -1.76 -3.97 11.43
CA VAL A 8 -0.38 -3.89 11.91
C VAL A 8 -0.19 -2.72 12.88
N GLN A 9 -0.71 -1.53 12.56
CA GLN A 9 -0.61 -0.36 13.46
C GLN A 9 -1.29 -0.60 14.81
N ARG A 10 -2.45 -1.29 14.84
CA ARG A 10 -3.08 -1.70 16.11
C ARG A 10 -2.22 -2.70 16.88
N ALA A 11 -1.72 -3.74 16.21
CA ALA A 11 -0.83 -4.72 16.83
C ALA A 11 0.43 -4.07 17.43
N VAL A 12 1.04 -3.15 16.70
CA VAL A 12 2.18 -2.34 17.13
C VAL A 12 1.84 -1.51 18.38
N SER A 13 0.68 -0.86 18.39
CA SER A 13 0.22 -0.08 19.55
C SER A 13 -0.03 -0.97 20.78
N ASP A 14 -0.61 -2.16 20.59
CA ASP A 14 -0.87 -3.10 21.67
C ASP A 14 0.44 -3.66 22.25
N LEU A 15 1.38 -4.08 21.40
CA LEU A 15 2.70 -4.55 21.83
C LEU A 15 3.50 -3.46 22.55
N SER A 16 3.42 -2.21 22.07
CA SER A 16 4.03 -1.04 22.73
C SER A 16 3.52 -0.84 24.16
N ALA A 17 2.23 -1.10 24.37
CA ALA A 17 1.57 -1.04 25.66
C ALA A 17 1.77 -2.29 26.53
N GLY A 18 2.53 -3.29 26.05
CA GLY A 18 2.74 -4.58 26.75
C GLY A 18 1.53 -5.51 26.70
N ARG A 19 0.58 -5.27 25.80
CA ARG A 19 -0.61 -6.11 25.61
C ARG A 19 -0.29 -7.23 24.61
N PRO A 20 -0.79 -8.47 24.84
CA PRO A 20 -0.64 -9.55 23.88
C PRO A 20 -1.38 -9.26 22.56
N VAL A 21 -0.89 -9.83 21.48
CA VAL A 21 -1.53 -9.82 20.15
C VAL A 21 -1.65 -11.25 19.64
N VAL A 22 -2.72 -11.54 18.90
CA VAL A 22 -2.88 -12.83 18.22
C VAL A 22 -2.33 -12.70 16.80
N LEU A 23 -1.41 -13.60 16.43
CA LEU A 23 -0.86 -13.72 15.10
C LEU A 23 -1.46 -14.95 14.40
N THR A 24 -1.93 -14.79 13.17
CA THR A 24 -2.35 -15.90 12.31
C THR A 24 -1.34 -16.12 11.19
N GLY A 25 -1.25 -17.35 10.68
CA GLY A 25 -0.37 -17.67 9.55
C GLY A 25 -0.85 -17.08 8.22
N ALA A 26 -0.18 -17.49 7.14
CA ALA A 26 -0.46 -17.02 5.79
C ALA A 26 -1.66 -17.73 5.14
N ASN A 27 -1.89 -18.99 5.51
CA ASN A 27 -3.04 -19.77 5.09
C ASN A 27 -4.03 -19.96 6.26
N PRO A 28 -5.34 -20.09 5.98
CA PRO A 28 -6.34 -20.32 7.03
C PRO A 28 -6.09 -21.58 7.88
N ALA A 29 -5.40 -22.57 7.31
CA ALA A 29 -5.02 -23.82 7.96
C ALA A 29 -3.75 -23.71 8.82
N ASP A 30 -3.03 -22.59 8.74
CA ASP A 30 -1.80 -22.38 9.50
C ASP A 30 -2.10 -22.12 10.98
N ASP A 31 -1.12 -22.49 11.79
CA ASP A 31 -1.13 -22.38 13.24
C ASP A 31 -1.17 -20.92 13.73
N ALA A 32 -2.12 -20.61 14.62
CA ALA A 32 -2.17 -19.32 15.30
C ALA A 32 -1.25 -19.26 16.52
N HIS A 33 -0.79 -18.05 16.84
CA HIS A 33 0.18 -17.78 17.89
C HIS A 33 -0.24 -16.59 18.76
N ILE A 34 0.24 -16.54 20.01
CA ILE A 34 0.16 -15.37 20.88
C ILE A 34 1.53 -14.70 20.92
N LEU A 35 1.55 -13.39 20.67
CA LEU A 35 2.74 -12.55 20.62
C LEU A 35 2.78 -11.57 21.79
N LEU A 36 3.98 -11.32 22.30
CA LEU A 36 4.29 -10.29 23.28
C LEU A 36 5.65 -9.65 22.95
N ALA A 37 5.84 -8.38 23.33
CA ALA A 37 7.18 -7.80 23.35
C ALA A 37 7.96 -8.34 24.55
N ALA A 38 9.16 -8.90 24.33
CA ALA A 38 9.93 -9.54 25.40
C ALA A 38 10.29 -8.54 26.51
N GLU A 39 10.65 -7.29 26.15
CA GLU A 39 10.95 -6.22 27.11
C GLU A 39 9.75 -5.78 27.96
N LYS A 40 8.52 -6.00 27.47
CA LYS A 40 7.27 -5.65 28.17
C LYS A 40 6.62 -6.83 28.89
N SER A 41 7.23 -8.01 28.85
CA SER A 41 6.65 -9.20 29.47
C SER A 41 6.48 -9.00 30.97
N THR A 42 5.24 -9.09 31.47
CA THR A 42 4.91 -9.07 32.90
C THR A 42 4.57 -10.46 33.40
N VAL A 43 4.41 -10.63 34.72
CA VAL A 43 4.00 -11.92 35.29
C VAL A 43 2.63 -12.32 34.75
N GLU A 44 1.71 -11.36 34.66
CA GLU A 44 0.34 -11.53 34.20
C GLU A 44 0.29 -11.88 32.71
N SER A 45 1.04 -11.15 31.88
CA SER A 45 1.06 -11.40 30.43
C SER A 45 1.72 -12.75 30.10
N THR A 46 2.78 -13.12 30.82
CA THR A 46 3.41 -14.44 30.65
C THR A 46 2.52 -15.56 31.19
N ALA A 47 1.81 -15.36 32.32
CA ALA A 47 0.84 -16.32 32.81
C ALA A 47 -0.31 -16.52 31.83
N PHE A 48 -0.80 -15.44 31.21
CA PHE A 48 -1.80 -15.49 30.14
C PHE A 48 -1.30 -16.32 28.95
N LEU A 49 -0.09 -16.03 28.48
CA LEU A 49 0.54 -16.75 27.38
C LEU A 49 0.66 -18.25 27.67
N VAL A 50 1.02 -18.62 28.91
CA VAL A 50 1.14 -20.01 29.35
C VAL A 50 -0.21 -20.70 29.52
N ARG A 51 -1.25 -19.96 29.93
CA ARG A 51 -2.58 -20.49 30.15
C ARG A 51 -3.26 -20.94 28.85
N PHE A 52 -3.05 -20.19 27.77
CA PHE A 52 -3.73 -20.40 26.49
C PHE A 52 -2.80 -20.93 25.39
N GLY A 53 -1.49 -20.77 25.55
CA GLY A 53 -0.51 -21.33 24.63
C GLY A 53 -0.13 -22.77 24.94
N SER A 54 0.69 -23.36 24.08
CA SER A 54 1.26 -24.70 24.24
C SER A 54 2.12 -24.90 25.49
N GLY A 55 2.50 -23.81 26.17
CA GLY A 55 3.45 -23.80 27.28
C GLY A 55 4.91 -23.69 26.84
N LEU A 56 5.22 -23.93 25.56
CA LEU A 56 6.53 -23.70 24.96
C LEU A 56 6.70 -22.20 24.65
N VAL A 57 7.38 -21.50 25.56
CA VAL A 57 7.61 -20.05 25.45
C VAL A 57 8.90 -19.80 24.67
N CYS A 58 8.75 -19.25 23.47
CA CYS A 58 9.87 -18.94 22.60
C CYS A 58 10.23 -17.45 22.66
N ALA A 59 11.52 -17.14 22.67
CA ALA A 59 12.05 -15.78 22.58
C ALA A 59 12.69 -15.56 21.21
N ALA A 60 12.00 -14.88 20.31
CA ALA A 60 12.50 -14.58 18.98
C ALA A 60 13.51 -13.43 19.04
N LEU A 61 14.71 -13.66 18.53
CA LEU A 61 15.84 -12.73 18.60
C LEU A 61 16.59 -12.69 17.26
N PRO A 62 17.02 -11.51 16.80
CA PRO A 62 17.94 -11.38 15.67
C PRO A 62 19.22 -12.18 15.88
N ALA A 63 19.79 -12.65 14.78
CA ALA A 63 21.09 -13.31 14.71
C ALA A 63 22.18 -12.63 15.59
N ILE A 64 22.28 -11.31 15.52
CA ILE A 64 23.27 -10.53 16.27
C ILE A 64 23.10 -10.61 17.78
N GLU A 65 21.86 -10.68 18.28
CA GLU A 65 21.56 -10.83 19.72
C GLU A 65 21.85 -12.25 20.20
N CYS A 66 21.52 -13.25 19.38
CA CYS A 66 21.90 -14.63 19.65
C CYS A 66 23.42 -14.80 19.76
N ASP A 67 24.19 -14.19 18.85
CA ASP A 67 25.65 -14.25 18.86
C ASP A 67 26.24 -13.52 20.08
N ARG A 68 25.74 -12.32 20.38
CA ARG A 68 26.15 -11.53 21.55
C ARG A 68 25.93 -12.26 22.87
N LEU A 69 24.81 -12.97 23.00
CA LEU A 69 24.45 -13.74 24.18
C LEU A 69 24.95 -15.20 24.14
N GLN A 70 25.71 -15.57 23.11
CA GLN A 70 26.24 -16.94 22.91
C GLN A 70 25.13 -18.01 22.99
N LEU A 71 23.98 -17.72 22.39
CA LEU A 71 22.84 -18.64 22.29
C LEU A 71 23.13 -19.64 21.17
N THR A 72 23.79 -20.74 21.54
CA THR A 72 24.20 -21.79 20.59
C THR A 72 22.97 -22.52 20.06
N ARG A 73 22.92 -22.76 18.74
CA ARG A 73 21.88 -23.55 18.09
C ARG A 73 21.73 -24.93 18.76
N MET A 74 20.50 -25.36 18.99
CA MET A 74 20.20 -26.71 19.43
C MET A 74 20.40 -27.66 18.24
N VAL A 75 21.34 -28.60 18.35
CA VAL A 75 21.72 -29.49 17.23
C VAL A 75 20.75 -30.67 17.15
N GLY A 76 20.26 -30.95 15.94
CA GLY A 76 19.47 -32.14 15.57
C GLY A 76 19.41 -32.27 14.05
N GLU A 77 19.07 -33.46 13.52
CA GLU A 77 18.75 -33.59 12.10
C GLU A 77 17.47 -32.80 11.81
N ASP A 78 17.57 -31.77 10.97
CA ASP A 78 16.40 -31.02 10.48
C ASP A 78 15.64 -31.88 9.47
N ARG A 79 14.89 -32.85 9.98
CA ARG A 79 14.12 -33.79 9.15
C ARG A 79 12.89 -33.12 8.52
N ASP A 80 12.36 -32.10 9.17
CA ASP A 80 11.09 -31.44 8.81
C ASP A 80 11.25 -30.12 8.05
N HIS A 81 12.49 -29.66 7.78
CA HIS A 81 12.77 -28.48 6.94
C HIS A 81 12.01 -27.22 7.36
N SER A 82 11.63 -27.09 8.63
CA SER A 82 10.91 -25.90 9.12
C SER A 82 11.76 -24.63 8.98
N GLY A 83 13.09 -24.79 8.90
CA GLY A 83 14.05 -23.69 8.84
C GLY A 83 14.14 -22.90 10.14
N ILE A 84 13.35 -23.25 11.17
CA ILE A 84 13.33 -22.55 12.45
C ILE A 84 14.58 -22.95 13.25
N GLU A 85 15.38 -21.95 13.60
CA GLU A 85 16.62 -22.16 14.30
C GLU A 85 16.45 -21.96 15.81
N TYR A 86 16.05 -23.04 16.49
CA TYR A 86 16.03 -23.08 17.95
C TYR A 86 17.45 -23.10 18.52
N THR A 87 17.66 -22.36 19.60
CA THR A 87 18.89 -22.40 20.40
C THR A 87 18.69 -23.21 21.67
N VAL A 88 19.77 -23.53 22.39
CA VAL A 88 19.67 -24.15 23.71
C VAL A 88 18.81 -23.26 24.62
N SER A 89 17.84 -23.86 25.31
CA SER A 89 16.95 -23.12 26.20
C SER A 89 17.72 -22.46 27.35
N VAL A 90 17.18 -21.37 27.86
CA VAL A 90 17.83 -20.53 28.87
C VAL A 90 16.88 -20.13 29.99
N ASP A 91 17.47 -19.85 31.14
CA ASP A 91 16.85 -19.07 32.22
C ASP A 91 17.78 -17.95 32.62
N ALA A 92 17.21 -16.83 33.08
CA ALA A 92 17.98 -15.79 33.75
C ALA A 92 18.58 -16.33 35.06
N VAL A 93 19.85 -16.01 35.31
CA VAL A 93 20.50 -16.31 36.59
C VAL A 93 19.78 -15.57 37.72
N GLY A 94 19.36 -16.31 38.74
CA GLY A 94 18.65 -15.74 39.88
C GLY A 94 18.01 -16.78 40.79
N PRO A 95 17.31 -16.33 41.84
CA PRO A 95 16.49 -17.22 42.65
C PRO A 95 15.30 -17.74 41.85
N GLY A 96 14.87 -18.97 42.14
CA GLY A 96 13.74 -19.61 41.46
C GLY A 96 14.15 -20.90 40.76
N THR A 97 13.18 -21.57 40.14
CA THR A 97 13.42 -22.78 39.35
C THR A 97 13.43 -22.50 37.85
N GLY A 98 13.04 -21.29 37.42
CA GLY A 98 13.01 -20.88 36.01
C GLY A 98 11.66 -21.04 35.33
N ILE A 99 10.80 -21.96 35.79
CA ILE A 99 9.56 -22.34 35.10
C ILE A 99 8.35 -21.44 35.41
N SER A 100 8.39 -20.71 36.53
CA SER A 100 7.25 -19.87 36.94
C SER A 100 7.00 -18.75 35.91
N ALA A 101 5.78 -18.19 35.89
CA ALA A 101 5.49 -17.06 35.00
C ALA A 101 6.39 -15.85 35.32
N ALA A 102 6.72 -15.64 36.60
CA ALA A 102 7.61 -14.58 37.05
C ALA A 102 9.05 -14.79 36.56
N ASP A 103 9.57 -16.02 36.69
CA ASP A 103 10.93 -16.37 36.25
C ASP A 103 11.05 -16.26 34.72
N ARG A 104 10.09 -16.80 33.97
CA ARG A 104 10.09 -16.71 32.50
C ARG A 104 9.94 -15.27 32.02
N ALA A 105 9.07 -14.46 32.64
CA ALA A 105 8.96 -13.04 32.31
C ALA A 105 10.27 -12.29 32.56
N ARG A 106 11.01 -12.64 33.63
CA ARG A 106 12.34 -12.10 33.90
C ARG A 106 13.34 -12.52 32.82
N THR A 107 13.38 -13.80 32.45
CA THR A 107 14.25 -14.31 31.38
C THR A 107 14.00 -13.57 30.06
N LEU A 108 12.73 -13.40 29.67
CA LEU A 108 12.35 -12.66 28.44
C LEU A 108 12.84 -11.21 28.45
N ARG A 109 12.61 -10.48 29.56
CA ARG A 109 13.10 -9.10 29.68
C ARG A 109 14.62 -9.02 29.65
N MET A 110 15.32 -9.97 30.28
CA MET A 110 16.78 -10.00 30.24
C MET A 110 17.33 -10.35 28.85
N LEU A 111 16.69 -11.27 28.11
CA LEU A 111 17.04 -11.57 26.72
C LEU A 111 16.90 -10.34 25.81
N SER A 112 15.88 -9.52 26.06
CA SER A 112 15.70 -8.26 25.34
C SER A 112 16.69 -7.17 25.75
N ASP A 113 17.37 -7.30 26.90
CA ASP A 113 18.21 -6.24 27.41
C ASP A 113 19.60 -6.20 26.75
N GLY A 114 19.89 -5.08 26.08
CA GLY A 114 21.18 -4.85 25.42
C GLY A 114 22.36 -4.79 26.39
N SER A 115 22.12 -4.65 27.70
CA SER A 115 23.15 -4.69 28.74
C SER A 115 23.45 -6.10 29.27
N SER A 116 22.57 -7.08 29.02
CA SER A 116 22.77 -8.47 29.44
C SER A 116 24.01 -9.08 28.80
N VAL A 117 24.60 -10.08 29.41
CA VAL A 117 25.75 -10.82 28.85
C VAL A 117 25.47 -12.32 28.89
N ALA A 118 26.27 -13.13 28.18
CA ALA A 118 26.06 -14.58 28.10
C ALA A 118 25.97 -15.27 29.48
N ASP A 119 26.77 -14.79 30.46
CA ASP A 119 26.82 -15.28 31.85
C ASP A 119 25.60 -14.90 32.68
N ALA A 120 24.74 -14.00 32.19
CA ALA A 120 23.48 -13.68 32.82
C ALA A 120 22.43 -14.80 32.66
N PHE A 121 22.75 -15.87 31.93
CA PHE A 121 21.84 -16.96 31.61
C PHE A 121 22.42 -18.34 31.93
N THR A 122 21.60 -19.21 32.51
CA THR A 122 21.90 -20.65 32.65
C THR A 122 21.40 -21.42 31.43
N ARG A 123 22.09 -22.52 31.09
CA ARG A 123 21.77 -23.42 29.97
C ARG A 123 21.84 -24.87 30.49
N PRO A 124 20.81 -25.72 30.32
CA PRO A 124 19.49 -25.40 29.75
C PRO A 124 18.64 -24.56 30.72
N GLY A 125 17.45 -24.14 30.25
CA GLY A 125 16.41 -23.47 31.03
C GLY A 125 15.01 -23.65 30.42
N HIS A 126 14.09 -22.73 30.68
CA HIS A 126 12.66 -22.90 30.38
C HIS A 126 12.10 -21.92 29.33
N VAL A 127 12.91 -20.96 28.86
CA VAL A 127 12.59 -20.14 27.68
C VAL A 127 13.44 -20.64 26.52
N LEU A 128 12.84 -20.80 25.33
CA LEU A 128 13.53 -21.32 24.15
C LEU A 128 13.82 -20.18 23.15
N PRO A 129 15.05 -19.67 23.07
CA PRO A 129 15.34 -18.62 22.10
C PRO A 129 15.35 -19.16 20.67
N VAL A 130 14.80 -18.38 19.75
CA VAL A 130 14.68 -18.67 18.32
C VAL A 130 15.46 -17.61 17.56
N ARG A 131 16.43 -18.02 16.77
CA ARG A 131 17.23 -17.14 15.91
C ARG A 131 16.42 -16.78 14.67
N THR A 132 16.13 -15.49 14.49
CA THR A 132 15.41 -14.98 13.32
C THR A 132 16.35 -14.58 12.20
N ASP A 133 15.82 -14.63 10.98
CA ASP A 133 16.53 -14.10 9.81
C ASP A 133 16.60 -12.55 9.88
N PRO A 134 17.72 -11.90 9.51
CA PRO A 134 17.81 -10.44 9.46
C PRO A 134 16.79 -9.77 8.55
N ALA A 135 16.35 -10.44 7.48
CA ALA A 135 15.29 -9.94 6.61
C ALA A 135 13.88 -10.20 7.16
N GLY A 136 13.75 -10.83 8.33
CA GLY A 136 12.48 -11.03 9.03
C GLY A 136 11.47 -11.80 8.19
N VAL A 137 10.21 -11.36 8.20
CA VAL A 137 9.11 -12.07 7.51
C VAL A 137 9.28 -12.14 5.99
N LEU A 138 10.15 -11.29 5.43
CA LEU A 138 10.45 -11.25 4.00
C LEU A 138 11.34 -12.41 3.56
N ALA A 139 12.20 -12.92 4.45
CA ALA A 139 12.97 -14.14 4.20
C ALA A 139 12.22 -15.40 4.66
N ARG A 140 11.57 -15.34 5.83
CA ARG A 140 10.85 -16.49 6.41
C ARG A 140 9.51 -16.07 7.00
N ARG A 141 8.41 -16.51 6.38
CA ARG A 141 7.02 -16.26 6.82
C ARG A 141 6.66 -17.08 8.06
N ALA A 142 7.30 -16.83 9.20
CA ALA A 142 7.04 -17.53 10.46
C ALA A 142 6.81 -16.59 11.64
N ALA A 143 6.24 -17.14 12.72
CA ALA A 143 5.80 -16.37 13.88
C ALA A 143 6.95 -15.65 14.61
N ALA A 144 8.14 -16.25 14.64
CA ALA A 144 9.31 -15.66 15.28
C ALA A 144 9.75 -14.38 14.55
N GLU A 145 9.85 -14.42 13.22
CA GLU A 145 10.14 -13.26 12.39
C GLU A 145 9.09 -12.17 12.54
N ALA A 146 7.81 -12.54 12.46
CA ALA A 146 6.71 -11.59 12.61
C ALA A 146 6.74 -10.89 13.98
N ALA A 147 7.10 -11.62 15.04
CA ALA A 147 7.23 -11.05 16.37
C ALA A 147 8.37 -10.03 16.45
N VAL A 148 9.55 -10.33 15.91
CA VAL A 148 10.69 -9.40 15.87
C VAL A 148 10.38 -8.18 15.01
N ASP A 149 9.76 -8.37 13.85
CA ASP A 149 9.40 -7.27 12.94
C ASP A 149 8.38 -6.32 13.56
N LEU A 150 7.31 -6.86 14.18
CA LEU A 150 6.29 -6.03 14.84
C LEU A 150 6.86 -5.23 16.02
N VAL A 151 7.73 -5.82 16.84
CA VAL A 151 8.34 -5.07 17.96
C VAL A 151 9.38 -4.05 17.46
N SER A 152 10.06 -4.34 16.34
CA SER A 152 10.95 -3.39 15.67
C SER A 152 10.18 -2.17 15.17
N VAL A 153 9.04 -2.39 14.48
CA VAL A 153 8.14 -1.31 14.02
C VAL A 153 7.57 -0.52 15.21
N ALA A 154 7.35 -1.17 16.35
CA ALA A 154 6.94 -0.53 17.60
C ALA A 154 8.01 0.35 18.26
N GLY A 155 9.24 0.40 17.71
CA GLY A 155 10.36 1.13 18.31
C GLY A 155 10.85 0.51 19.63
N LEU A 156 10.54 -0.77 19.85
CA LEU A 156 10.99 -1.55 21.00
C LEU A 156 12.29 -2.28 20.64
N ARG A 157 12.95 -2.86 21.65
CA ARG A 157 14.09 -3.75 21.41
C ARG A 157 13.63 -4.96 20.60
N GLN A 158 14.45 -5.36 19.63
CA GLN A 158 14.17 -6.43 18.68
C GLN A 158 14.19 -7.81 19.35
N ALA A 159 13.21 -8.06 20.22
CA ALA A 159 13.04 -9.29 20.97
C ALA A 159 11.54 -9.55 21.17
N GLY A 160 11.02 -10.54 20.45
CA GLY A 160 9.62 -10.97 20.52
C GLY A 160 9.46 -12.21 21.40
N THR A 161 8.27 -12.40 21.96
CA THR A 161 7.88 -13.64 22.64
C THR A 161 6.73 -14.28 21.87
N VAL A 162 6.82 -15.58 21.60
CA VAL A 162 5.79 -16.33 20.88
C VAL A 162 5.48 -17.68 21.53
N THR A 163 4.23 -18.12 21.42
CA THR A 163 3.79 -19.50 21.63
C THR A 163 2.68 -19.81 20.65
N ALA A 164 2.59 -21.07 20.21
CA ALA A 164 1.39 -21.56 19.52
C ALA A 164 0.17 -21.50 20.46
N LEU A 165 -0.97 -21.05 19.93
CA LEU A 165 -2.26 -20.96 20.62
C LEU A 165 -2.95 -22.32 20.55
N VAL A 166 -3.24 -22.95 21.69
CA VAL A 166 -3.88 -24.28 21.70
C VAL A 166 -5.37 -24.11 21.41
N SER A 167 -5.92 -25.02 20.59
CA SER A 167 -7.35 -25.04 20.29
C SER A 167 -8.17 -25.44 21.51
N GLU A 168 -9.21 -24.64 21.80
CA GLU A 168 -10.23 -24.96 22.80
C GLU A 168 -11.29 -25.90 22.22
N ASP A 169 -11.52 -25.83 20.91
CA ASP A 169 -12.47 -26.70 20.21
C ASP A 169 -11.94 -28.13 20.01
N ASP A 170 -10.65 -28.29 19.71
CA ASP A 170 -9.95 -29.58 19.59
C ASP A 170 -8.60 -29.54 20.34
N PRO A 171 -8.51 -30.03 21.58
CA PRO A 171 -7.31 -29.92 22.41
C PRO A 171 -6.11 -30.73 21.87
N THR A 172 -6.27 -31.49 20.78
CA THR A 172 -5.16 -32.17 20.10
C THR A 172 -4.47 -31.30 19.04
N ARG A 173 -4.96 -30.08 18.82
CA ARG A 173 -4.54 -29.18 17.73
C ARG A 173 -4.16 -27.79 18.22
N ILE A 174 -3.46 -27.08 17.34
CA ILE A 174 -3.25 -25.63 17.45
C ILE A 174 -4.44 -24.92 16.79
N SER A 175 -4.81 -23.75 17.31
CA SER A 175 -5.96 -22.99 16.82
C SER A 175 -5.79 -22.57 15.37
N SER A 176 -6.88 -22.74 14.62
CA SER A 176 -7.02 -22.20 13.27
C SER A 176 -7.18 -20.68 13.29
N THR A 177 -7.10 -20.05 12.12
CA THR A 177 -7.34 -18.60 11.97
C THR A 177 -8.73 -18.18 12.49
N GLU A 178 -9.77 -18.96 12.24
CA GLU A 178 -11.15 -18.62 12.67
C GLU A 178 -11.30 -18.71 14.19
N GLU A 179 -10.75 -19.74 14.81
CA GLU A 179 -10.76 -19.89 16.26
C GLU A 179 -9.92 -18.81 16.94
N ALA A 180 -8.75 -18.50 16.38
CA ALA A 180 -7.89 -17.44 16.89
C ALA A 180 -8.57 -16.06 16.86
N GLN A 181 -9.39 -15.78 15.84
CA GLN A 181 -10.22 -14.56 15.79
C GLN A 181 -11.30 -14.54 16.88
N ARG A 182 -11.97 -15.67 17.14
CA ARG A 182 -12.94 -15.78 18.26
C ARG A 182 -12.25 -15.59 19.61
N PHE A 183 -11.10 -16.23 19.81
CA PHE A 183 -10.28 -16.09 21.00
C PHE A 183 -9.87 -14.62 21.23
N ALA A 184 -9.35 -13.96 20.20
CA ALA A 184 -8.96 -12.56 20.29
C ALA A 184 -10.15 -11.65 20.65
N ALA A 185 -11.33 -11.88 20.07
CA ALA A 185 -12.53 -11.13 20.41
C ALA A 185 -12.97 -11.35 21.87
N ALA A 186 -12.93 -12.60 22.36
CA ALA A 186 -13.30 -12.94 23.75
C ALA A 186 -12.36 -12.30 24.79
N HIS A 187 -11.09 -12.11 24.44
CA HIS A 187 -10.07 -11.53 25.32
C HIS A 187 -9.74 -10.05 25.02
N GLY A 188 -10.40 -9.43 24.03
CA GLY A 188 -10.18 -8.04 23.66
C GLY A 188 -8.77 -7.76 23.09
N LEU A 189 -8.21 -8.71 22.34
CA LEU A 189 -6.88 -8.64 21.73
C LEU A 189 -6.96 -8.25 20.26
N GLY A 190 -5.92 -7.58 19.76
CA GLY A 190 -5.72 -7.37 18.33
C GLY A 190 -5.37 -8.67 17.61
N VAL A 191 -5.77 -8.76 16.33
CA VAL A 191 -5.39 -9.84 15.41
C VAL A 191 -4.64 -9.25 14.22
N VAL A 192 -3.54 -9.89 13.86
CA VAL A 192 -2.73 -9.56 12.68
C VAL A 192 -2.27 -10.86 12.02
N SER A 193 -2.16 -10.90 10.69
CA SER A 193 -1.57 -12.06 10.00
C SER A 193 -0.11 -11.81 9.64
N ILE A 194 0.65 -12.89 9.40
CA ILE A 194 2.01 -12.77 8.84
C ILE A 194 2.00 -12.00 7.51
N GLU A 195 1.00 -12.25 6.65
CA GLU A 195 0.83 -11.52 5.39
C GLU A 195 0.58 -10.03 5.57
N ASP A 196 -0.12 -9.64 6.64
CA ASP A 196 -0.31 -8.22 6.96
C ASP A 196 1.03 -7.56 7.29
N VAL A 197 1.89 -8.25 8.06
CA VAL A 197 3.23 -7.76 8.42
C VAL A 197 4.11 -7.66 7.18
N VAL A 198 4.10 -8.68 6.31
CA VAL A 198 4.82 -8.65 5.02
C VAL A 198 4.37 -7.46 4.18
N THR A 199 3.05 -7.31 3.99
CA THR A 199 2.48 -6.19 3.23
C THR A 199 2.89 -4.85 3.82
N TYR A 200 2.81 -4.70 5.15
CA TYR A 200 3.20 -3.47 5.82
C TYR A 200 4.67 -3.12 5.61
N ARG A 201 5.58 -4.09 5.78
CA ARG A 201 7.02 -3.87 5.56
C ARG A 201 7.30 -3.48 4.11
N ARG A 202 6.72 -4.20 3.14
CA ARG A 202 6.84 -3.89 1.71
C ARG A 202 6.29 -2.52 1.34
N MET A 203 5.33 -1.98 2.10
CA MET A 203 4.80 -0.62 1.90
C MET A 203 5.68 0.48 2.50
N ALA A 204 6.32 0.19 3.63
CA ALA A 204 7.03 1.16 4.47
C ALA A 204 8.54 1.21 4.19
N GLU A 205 9.13 0.12 3.73
CA GLU A 205 10.54 -0.06 3.46
C GLU A 205 10.79 -0.10 1.94
N SER A 206 12.02 0.23 1.52
CA SER A 206 12.45 0.09 0.13
C SER A 206 13.33 -1.15 0.00
N HIS A 207 12.97 -2.01 -0.95
CA HIS A 207 13.58 -3.31 -1.21
C HIS A 207 14.19 -3.40 -2.61
N LEU A 208 14.06 -2.33 -3.41
CA LEU A 208 14.70 -2.21 -4.70
C LEU A 208 16.01 -1.43 -4.61
N HIS A 209 17.05 -2.02 -5.18
CA HIS A 209 18.34 -1.37 -5.32
C HIS A 209 18.62 -1.03 -6.78
N THR A 210 18.82 0.25 -7.08
CA THR A 210 19.26 0.69 -8.40
C THR A 210 20.64 0.12 -8.73
N GLN A 211 20.73 -0.67 -9.80
CA GLN A 211 21.95 -1.29 -10.28
C GLN A 211 22.68 -0.38 -11.27
N PHE A 212 21.94 0.30 -12.16
CA PHE A 212 22.51 1.24 -13.13
C PHE A 212 21.48 2.28 -13.57
N THR A 213 21.98 3.39 -14.12
CA THR A 213 21.18 4.36 -14.88
C THR A 213 21.96 4.76 -16.12
N LEU A 214 21.31 4.75 -17.27
CA LEU A 214 21.92 5.16 -18.54
C LEU A 214 20.89 5.82 -19.48
N MET A 215 21.40 6.54 -20.49
CA MET A 215 20.60 7.13 -21.56
C MET A 215 20.88 6.40 -22.88
N ARG A 216 19.83 6.17 -23.67
CA ARG A 216 19.94 5.57 -25.01
C ARG A 216 19.21 6.40 -26.05
N SER A 217 19.80 6.51 -27.23
CA SER A 217 19.10 7.02 -28.40
C SER A 217 18.17 5.96 -28.98
N SER A 218 16.94 6.35 -29.32
CA SER A 218 15.96 5.53 -30.05
C SER A 218 15.31 6.33 -31.18
N THR A 219 14.52 5.66 -32.02
CA THR A 219 13.69 6.32 -33.06
C THR A 219 12.64 7.28 -32.48
N PHE A 220 12.31 7.14 -31.20
CA PHE A 220 11.31 7.96 -30.49
C PHE A 220 11.93 9.05 -29.60
N GLY A 221 13.27 9.19 -29.61
CA GLY A 221 14.01 10.15 -28.80
C GLY A 221 14.95 9.51 -27.78
N GLN A 222 15.38 10.30 -26.80
CA GLN A 222 16.22 9.82 -25.71
C GLN A 222 15.41 8.98 -24.73
N VAL A 223 15.92 7.81 -24.38
CA VAL A 223 15.31 6.86 -23.45
C VAL A 223 16.19 6.79 -22.21
N ARG A 224 15.64 7.11 -21.05
CA ARG A 224 16.25 6.84 -19.76
C ARG A 224 15.99 5.38 -19.38
N CYS A 225 17.05 4.66 -19.06
CA CYS A 225 16.99 3.28 -18.60
C CYS A 225 17.49 3.20 -17.15
N VAL A 226 16.70 2.64 -16.25
CA VAL A 226 17.09 2.39 -14.85
C VAL A 226 16.91 0.92 -14.54
N GLY A 227 17.98 0.25 -14.13
CA GLY A 227 17.95 -1.14 -13.68
C GLY A 227 17.81 -1.23 -12.17
N TYR A 228 16.92 -2.10 -11.69
CA TYR A 228 16.67 -2.39 -10.29
C TYR A 228 16.85 -3.88 -10.01
N ARG A 229 17.25 -4.21 -8.78
CA ARG A 229 17.24 -5.58 -8.26
C ARG A 229 16.55 -5.59 -6.89
N SER A 230 15.65 -6.55 -6.69
CA SER A 230 14.96 -6.76 -5.41
C SER A 230 15.84 -7.57 -4.46
N ASP A 231 15.95 -7.15 -3.20
CA ASP A 231 16.60 -7.94 -2.14
C ASP A 231 15.69 -9.05 -1.58
N VAL A 232 14.38 -8.99 -1.84
CA VAL A 232 13.39 -9.98 -1.39
C VAL A 232 13.23 -11.11 -2.40
N THR A 233 13.01 -10.78 -3.68
CA THR A 233 12.69 -11.79 -4.71
C THR A 233 13.89 -12.17 -5.57
N ASP A 234 15.02 -11.47 -5.40
CA ASP A 234 16.20 -11.55 -6.29
C ASP A 234 15.88 -11.30 -7.78
N SER A 235 14.72 -10.70 -8.07
CA SER A 235 14.28 -10.37 -9.42
C SER A 235 14.89 -9.07 -9.88
N GLU A 236 15.10 -8.96 -11.20
CA GLU A 236 15.63 -7.78 -11.84
C GLU A 236 14.54 -7.07 -12.65
N TYR A 237 14.55 -5.75 -12.61
CA TYR A 237 13.60 -4.91 -13.35
C TYR A 237 14.36 -3.84 -14.13
N VAL A 238 13.93 -3.55 -15.34
CA VAL A 238 14.46 -2.42 -16.10
C VAL A 238 13.31 -1.51 -16.51
N ALA A 239 13.35 -0.26 -16.05
CA ALA A 239 12.41 0.78 -16.43
C ALA A 239 12.97 1.60 -17.60
N TYR A 240 12.18 1.73 -18.66
CA TYR A 240 12.45 2.53 -19.85
C TYR A 240 11.47 3.70 -19.92
N SER A 241 11.97 4.92 -19.79
CA SER A 241 11.16 6.15 -19.82
C SER A 241 11.65 7.06 -20.94
N LEU A 242 10.75 7.63 -21.73
CA LEU A 242 11.12 8.67 -22.71
C LEU A 242 11.45 9.97 -21.98
N ASP A 243 12.58 10.60 -22.32
CA ASP A 243 13.07 11.87 -21.75
C ASP A 243 12.35 13.10 -22.36
N SER A 244 11.10 12.92 -22.77
CA SER A 244 10.26 13.97 -23.31
C SER A 244 9.55 14.69 -22.16
N ALA A 245 9.42 16.02 -22.24
CA ALA A 245 8.54 16.75 -21.31
C ALA A 245 7.13 16.11 -21.34
N PRO A 246 6.51 15.84 -20.17
CA PRO A 246 5.20 15.19 -20.13
C PRO A 246 4.22 15.98 -20.99
N ARG A 247 3.71 15.36 -22.04
CA ARG A 247 2.55 15.89 -22.77
C ARG A 247 1.33 15.78 -21.82
N LEU A 248 0.39 16.72 -21.90
CA LEU A 248 -0.86 16.68 -21.13
C LEU A 248 -1.51 15.31 -21.28
N GLY A 249 -1.59 14.53 -20.19
CA GLY A 249 -2.12 13.17 -20.20
C GLY A 249 -1.80 12.38 -18.92
N VAL A 250 -2.47 11.26 -18.72
CA VAL A 250 -2.20 10.32 -17.62
C VAL A 250 -1.01 9.43 -18.03
N PRO A 251 0.05 9.30 -17.21
CA PRO A 251 1.19 8.46 -17.58
C PRO A 251 0.76 7.01 -17.80
N VAL A 252 1.20 6.41 -18.91
CA VAL A 252 0.99 4.98 -19.16
C VAL A 252 2.19 4.20 -18.62
N VAL A 253 1.93 3.17 -17.81
CA VAL A 253 2.94 2.21 -17.39
C VAL A 253 2.57 0.85 -17.94
N CYS A 254 3.47 0.29 -18.75
CA CYS A 254 3.31 -1.03 -19.36
C CYS A 254 4.28 -2.01 -18.72
N LEU A 255 3.78 -3.20 -18.35
CA LEU A 255 4.60 -4.30 -17.87
C LEU A 255 4.87 -5.29 -18.99
N GLU A 256 6.14 -5.63 -19.19
CA GLU A 256 6.59 -6.71 -20.06
C GLU A 256 7.41 -7.71 -19.24
N SER A 257 7.51 -8.97 -19.71
CA SER A 257 8.25 -10.02 -19.00
C SER A 257 9.29 -10.67 -19.91
N GLU A 258 10.55 -10.60 -19.48
CA GLU A 258 11.75 -11.22 -20.04
C GLU A 258 12.03 -12.63 -19.47
N VAL A 259 12.23 -13.67 -20.30
CA VAL A 259 12.72 -15.00 -19.85
C VAL A 259 14.18 -15.26 -20.28
N ASP A 260 14.70 -14.49 -21.23
CA ASP A 260 16.04 -14.69 -21.76
C ASP A 260 17.09 -14.07 -20.79
N PRO A 261 18.15 -14.81 -20.40
CA PRO A 261 19.22 -14.26 -19.59
C PRO A 261 20.04 -13.15 -20.28
N ALA A 262 19.82 -12.85 -21.57
CA ALA A 262 20.41 -11.71 -22.26
C ALA A 262 19.51 -11.09 -23.37
N PRO A 263 18.68 -10.08 -23.03
CA PRO A 263 18.45 -9.03 -24.00
C PRO A 263 18.24 -7.68 -23.30
N HIS A 264 19.33 -6.96 -23.10
CA HIS A 264 19.24 -5.49 -23.10
C HIS A 264 18.90 -4.95 -24.52
N LEU A 265 18.65 -5.84 -25.51
CA LEU A 265 18.64 -5.58 -26.95
C LEU A 265 17.93 -6.69 -27.75
N THR A 266 16.60 -6.74 -27.81
CA THR A 266 16.03 -6.78 -29.16
C THR A 266 15.47 -5.38 -29.42
N PRO A 267 15.85 -4.74 -30.54
CA PRO A 267 15.21 -3.51 -30.96
C PRO A 267 13.69 -3.65 -30.92
N ASP A 268 13.16 -4.83 -31.19
CA ASP A 268 11.74 -5.07 -31.43
C ASP A 268 10.85 -4.91 -30.19
N ILE A 269 11.21 -5.48 -29.04
CA ILE A 269 10.40 -5.38 -27.80
C ILE A 269 10.42 -3.94 -27.29
N ALA A 270 11.61 -3.33 -27.21
CA ALA A 270 11.75 -1.93 -26.83
C ALA A 270 11.02 -1.03 -27.84
N THR A 271 11.09 -1.30 -29.14
CA THR A 271 10.44 -0.46 -30.17
C THR A 271 8.92 -0.56 -30.10
N ALA A 272 8.33 -1.74 -29.92
CA ALA A 272 6.88 -1.89 -29.81
C ALA A 272 6.33 -1.23 -28.54
N ALA A 273 7.03 -1.43 -27.41
CA ALA A 273 6.64 -0.85 -26.13
C ALA A 273 6.87 0.67 -26.09
N LEU A 274 7.97 1.16 -26.68
CA LEU A 274 8.25 2.59 -26.86
C LEU A 274 7.32 3.25 -27.88
N ALA A 275 6.86 2.54 -28.91
CA ALA A 275 5.85 3.05 -29.85
C ALA A 275 4.52 3.31 -29.12
N THR A 276 4.09 2.37 -28.26
CA THR A 276 2.89 2.55 -27.44
C THR A 276 3.04 3.73 -26.46
N ILE A 277 4.22 3.95 -25.86
CA ILE A 277 4.44 5.14 -25.03
C ILE A 277 4.45 6.41 -25.88
N ALA A 278 5.10 6.40 -27.04
CA ALA A 278 5.23 7.56 -27.93
C ALA A 278 3.86 8.04 -28.44
N ASP A 279 2.96 7.12 -28.77
CA ASP A 279 1.58 7.42 -29.18
C ASP A 279 0.75 8.05 -28.04
N ASN A 280 1.03 7.66 -26.79
CA ASN A 280 0.41 8.22 -25.58
C ASN A 280 1.17 9.43 -25.00
N GLY A 281 2.29 9.83 -25.61
CA GLY A 281 3.11 10.98 -25.26
C GLY A 281 4.05 10.81 -24.05
N TYR A 282 3.58 10.24 -22.92
CA TYR A 282 4.33 10.15 -21.65
C TYR A 282 4.06 8.83 -20.91
N GLY A 283 5.10 8.12 -20.50
CA GLY A 283 4.97 6.82 -19.85
C GLY A 283 6.29 6.07 -19.64
N THR A 284 6.20 4.88 -19.05
CA THR A 284 7.33 3.98 -18.78
C THR A 284 6.98 2.54 -19.10
N VAL A 285 7.92 1.81 -19.70
CA VAL A 285 7.84 0.37 -19.86
C VAL A 285 8.75 -0.27 -18.83
N ILE A 286 8.18 -1.17 -18.03
CA ILE A 286 8.92 -1.96 -17.05
C ILE A 286 9.07 -3.35 -17.63
N VAL A 287 10.30 -3.79 -17.78
CA VAL A 287 10.61 -5.17 -18.14
C VAL A 287 11.01 -5.91 -16.87
N ALA A 288 10.20 -6.88 -16.46
CA ALA A 288 10.47 -7.76 -15.34
C ALA A 288 11.23 -9.01 -15.83
N ARG A 289 12.39 -9.27 -15.24
CA ARG A 289 13.21 -10.46 -15.52
C ARG A 289 13.15 -11.39 -14.32
N HIS A 290 12.70 -12.60 -14.57
CA HIS A 290 12.51 -13.60 -13.54
C HIS A 290 13.69 -14.58 -13.61
N SER A 291 14.56 -14.56 -12.60
CA SER A 291 15.68 -15.49 -12.50
C SER A 291 15.24 -16.91 -12.10
N ASN A 292 14.06 -17.10 -11.49
CA ASN A 292 13.58 -18.40 -11.01
C ASN A 292 12.05 -18.47 -10.79
N GLY A 293 11.24 -18.52 -11.86
CA GLY A 293 9.87 -19.07 -11.82
C GLY A 293 8.79 -18.38 -10.94
N ALA A 294 9.12 -17.30 -10.21
CA ALA A 294 8.21 -16.61 -9.28
C ALA A 294 7.25 -15.61 -9.96
N VAL A 295 6.80 -15.92 -11.18
CA VAL A 295 5.88 -15.06 -11.94
C VAL A 295 4.53 -15.00 -11.21
N GLY A 296 4.10 -13.80 -10.83
CA GLY A 296 2.78 -13.56 -10.23
C GLY A 296 2.68 -13.83 -8.72
N SER A 297 3.80 -14.00 -8.01
CA SER A 297 3.78 -14.05 -6.54
C SER A 297 3.40 -12.68 -5.93
N ALA A 298 2.91 -12.69 -4.69
CA ALA A 298 2.61 -11.45 -3.95
C ALA A 298 3.86 -10.56 -3.80
N ASP A 299 5.03 -11.16 -3.58
CA ASP A 299 6.29 -10.41 -3.44
C ASP A 299 6.71 -9.77 -4.76
N ALA A 300 6.60 -10.48 -5.89
CA ALA A 300 6.87 -9.91 -7.21
C ALA A 300 5.90 -8.77 -7.56
N ASN A 301 4.63 -8.89 -7.17
CA ASN A 301 3.67 -7.78 -7.33
C ASN A 301 4.06 -6.57 -6.48
N ALA A 302 4.61 -6.78 -5.28
CA ALA A 302 5.07 -5.69 -4.42
C ALA A 302 6.32 -5.00 -5.00
N ASP A 303 7.24 -5.75 -5.62
CA ASP A 303 8.40 -5.17 -6.32
C ASP A 303 7.91 -4.25 -7.43
N LEU A 304 6.93 -4.70 -8.23
CA LEU A 304 6.35 -3.89 -9.30
C LEU A 304 5.75 -2.58 -8.78
N VAL A 305 5.08 -2.59 -7.63
CA VAL A 305 4.57 -1.36 -7.01
C VAL A 305 5.72 -0.40 -6.69
N GLU A 306 6.80 -0.91 -6.13
CA GLU A 306 7.98 -0.11 -5.80
C GLU A 306 8.66 0.45 -7.05
N VAL A 307 8.84 -0.34 -8.12
CA VAL A 307 9.40 0.14 -9.41
C VAL A 307 8.56 1.30 -9.94
N VAL A 308 7.23 1.18 -9.93
CA VAL A 308 6.35 2.25 -10.44
C VAL A 308 6.44 3.52 -9.59
N ARG A 309 6.57 3.38 -8.26
CA ARG A 309 6.77 4.50 -7.34
C ARG A 309 8.12 5.19 -7.57
N GLU A 310 9.19 4.43 -7.78
CA GLU A 310 10.54 4.94 -8.09
C GLU A 310 10.57 5.68 -9.45
N CYS A 311 9.74 5.26 -10.40
CA CYS A 311 9.52 6.00 -11.65
C CYS A 311 8.74 7.32 -11.45
N GLY A 312 8.29 7.61 -10.22
CA GLY A 312 7.60 8.87 -9.87
C GLY A 312 6.10 8.88 -10.17
N TYR A 313 5.49 7.75 -10.51
CA TYR A 313 4.07 7.70 -10.87
C TYR A 313 3.17 7.42 -9.65
N ARG A 314 2.20 8.31 -9.42
CA ARG A 314 1.16 8.14 -8.39
C ARG A 314 -0.18 7.69 -8.94
N SER A 315 -0.45 8.01 -10.21
CA SER A 315 -1.72 7.68 -10.86
C SER A 315 -1.55 7.30 -12.34
N PRO A 316 -0.87 6.19 -12.66
CA PRO A 316 -0.72 5.76 -14.04
C PRO A 316 -1.92 4.95 -14.55
N ILE A 317 -2.04 4.89 -15.88
CA ILE A 317 -2.79 3.83 -16.57
C ILE A 317 -1.87 2.61 -16.65
N LEU A 318 -2.29 1.50 -16.06
CA LEU A 318 -1.52 0.26 -16.02
C LEU A 318 -1.95 -0.68 -17.16
N LEU A 319 -1.00 -1.06 -18.01
CA LEU A 319 -1.16 -2.05 -19.07
C LEU A 319 -0.38 -3.32 -18.72
N ASN A 320 -0.98 -4.50 -18.99
CA ASN A 320 -0.39 -5.82 -18.76
C ASN A 320 -0.06 -6.18 -17.30
N PHE A 321 -0.61 -5.44 -16.32
CA PHE A 321 -0.56 -5.81 -14.90
C PHE A 321 -1.70 -6.76 -14.54
N SER A 322 -1.40 -7.81 -13.76
CA SER A 322 -2.41 -8.74 -13.25
C SER A 322 -3.41 -8.05 -12.30
N PRO A 323 -4.64 -8.58 -12.14
CA PRO A 323 -5.60 -8.07 -11.17
C PRO A 323 -5.04 -7.97 -9.74
N GLU A 324 -4.18 -8.92 -9.34
CA GLU A 324 -3.53 -8.97 -8.04
C GLU A 324 -2.52 -7.83 -7.88
N ALA A 325 -1.70 -7.57 -8.90
CA ALA A 325 -0.76 -6.45 -8.91
C ALA A 325 -1.50 -5.10 -8.83
N ARG A 326 -2.59 -4.95 -9.59
CA ARG A 326 -3.44 -3.74 -9.54
C ARG A 326 -4.07 -3.56 -8.15
N THR A 327 -4.56 -4.65 -7.55
CA THR A 327 -5.12 -4.62 -6.20
C THR A 327 -4.06 -4.20 -5.19
N MET A 328 -2.85 -4.75 -5.30
CA MET A 328 -1.72 -4.38 -4.42
C MET A 328 -1.33 -2.91 -4.58
N MET A 329 -1.21 -2.40 -5.81
CA MET A 329 -0.93 -0.98 -6.05
C MET A 329 -1.98 -0.06 -5.40
N TRP A 330 -3.26 -0.43 -5.44
CA TRP A 330 -4.30 0.30 -4.74
C TRP A 330 -4.12 0.28 -3.22
N HIS A 331 -3.78 -0.87 -2.63
CA HIS A 331 -3.47 -0.99 -1.20
C HIS A 331 -2.24 -0.14 -0.80
N PHE A 332 -1.30 0.04 -1.73
CA PHE A 332 -0.10 0.86 -1.55
C PHE A 332 -0.36 2.36 -1.84
N GLY A 333 -1.63 2.76 -1.99
CA GLY A 333 -2.03 4.17 -2.11
C GLY A 333 -1.89 4.75 -3.51
N MET A 334 -1.70 3.93 -4.54
CA MET A 334 -1.72 4.39 -5.93
C MET A 334 -3.16 4.50 -6.45
N SER A 335 -3.47 5.62 -7.13
CA SER A 335 -4.77 5.79 -7.78
C SER A 335 -4.68 5.28 -9.21
N ILE A 336 -5.26 4.12 -9.52
CA ILE A 336 -5.19 3.54 -10.86
C ILE A 336 -6.26 4.18 -11.74
N SER A 337 -5.86 4.89 -12.79
CA SER A 337 -6.81 5.40 -13.79
C SER A 337 -7.24 4.25 -14.70
N SER A 338 -8.55 4.06 -14.84
CA SER A 338 -9.11 3.22 -15.90
C SER A 338 -8.95 3.96 -17.23
N GLY A 339 -8.00 3.53 -18.06
CA GLY A 339 -7.88 4.03 -19.43
C GLY A 339 -9.07 3.60 -20.30
N PRO A 340 -9.33 4.27 -21.43
CA PRO A 340 -10.40 3.92 -22.37
C PRO A 340 -10.13 2.64 -23.19
N PHE A 341 -8.98 1.99 -23.01
CA PHE A 341 -8.57 0.83 -23.79
C PHE A 341 -8.86 -0.46 -23.02
N GLY A 342 -9.83 -1.23 -23.50
CA GLY A 342 -10.03 -2.63 -23.12
C GLY A 342 -8.84 -3.50 -23.58
N PRO A 343 -8.81 -4.79 -23.19
CA PRO A 343 -7.70 -5.68 -23.52
C PRO A 343 -7.50 -5.75 -25.04
N VAL A 344 -6.27 -5.46 -25.49
CA VAL A 344 -5.87 -5.61 -26.89
C VAL A 344 -5.76 -7.10 -27.19
N SER A 345 -6.71 -7.63 -27.97
CA SER A 345 -6.64 -8.97 -28.52
C SER A 345 -5.47 -9.08 -29.49
N SER A 346 -4.62 -10.09 -29.32
CA SER A 346 -3.37 -10.33 -30.04
C SER A 346 -3.51 -10.74 -31.52
N ASP A 347 -4.60 -10.38 -32.21
CA ASP A 347 -4.90 -10.91 -33.56
C ASP A 347 -5.58 -9.86 -34.46
N SER A 348 -4.92 -8.73 -34.73
CA SER A 348 -5.36 -7.85 -35.83
C SER A 348 -4.17 -7.13 -36.49
N PRO A 349 -4.06 -7.16 -37.84
CA PRO A 349 -2.96 -6.51 -38.55
C PRO A 349 -3.07 -4.98 -38.50
N LEU A 350 -1.91 -4.32 -38.38
CA LEU A 350 -1.74 -2.85 -38.38
C LEU A 350 -2.44 -2.20 -39.60
N PRO A 351 -3.23 -1.13 -39.43
CA PRO A 351 -3.74 -0.36 -40.56
C PRO A 351 -2.62 0.46 -41.21
N SER A 352 -2.64 0.51 -42.53
CA SER A 352 -1.70 1.26 -43.35
C SER A 352 -1.83 2.78 -43.19
N SER A 353 -0.69 3.45 -43.33
CA SER A 353 -0.48 4.89 -43.26
C SER A 353 -1.22 5.64 -44.38
N GLN A 354 -2.51 5.96 -44.20
CA GLN A 354 -3.23 6.99 -44.98
C GLN A 354 -4.65 7.20 -44.43
N ALA A 355 -4.77 7.77 -43.22
CA ALA A 355 -6.01 8.38 -42.73
C ALA A 355 -5.70 9.33 -41.57
N MET A 356 -4.93 10.39 -41.84
CA MET A 356 -4.81 11.53 -40.93
C MET A 356 -5.79 12.61 -41.39
N ALA A 357 -6.96 12.67 -40.77
CA ALA A 357 -7.75 13.89 -40.64
C ALA A 357 -8.78 13.70 -39.52
N GLU A 358 -8.70 14.58 -38.52
CA GLU A 358 -9.75 14.92 -37.55
C GLU A 358 -10.14 13.83 -36.53
N ASN A 359 -9.62 13.95 -35.30
CA ASN A 359 -10.33 13.43 -34.13
C ASN A 359 -10.27 14.43 -32.98
N ASP A 360 -11.48 14.87 -32.65
CA ASP A 360 -11.94 15.83 -31.68
C ASP A 360 -11.67 15.36 -30.23
N VAL A 361 -11.15 16.23 -29.37
CA VAL A 361 -10.97 15.95 -27.94
C VAL A 361 -12.35 15.96 -27.31
N GLN A 362 -12.82 14.79 -26.88
CA GLN A 362 -14.18 14.58 -26.40
C GLN A 362 -14.43 15.38 -25.10
N SER A 363 -14.93 16.60 -25.24
CA SER A 363 -15.22 17.49 -24.11
C SER A 363 -16.49 17.01 -23.38
N THR A 364 -16.37 16.80 -22.07
CA THR A 364 -17.48 16.24 -21.27
C THR A 364 -18.45 17.34 -20.87
N HIS A 365 -19.71 17.21 -21.28
CA HIS A 365 -20.77 18.19 -21.03
C HIS A 365 -21.79 17.66 -20.02
N VAL A 366 -22.16 18.51 -19.06
CA VAL A 366 -23.23 18.26 -18.08
C VAL A 366 -24.33 19.27 -18.31
N VAL A 367 -25.55 18.81 -18.60
CA VAL A 367 -26.73 19.67 -18.74
C VAL A 367 -27.61 19.47 -17.53
N GLY A 368 -28.06 20.55 -16.90
CA GLY A 368 -28.96 20.45 -15.76
C GLY A 368 -29.61 21.76 -15.36
N THR A 369 -30.75 21.66 -14.68
CA THR A 369 -31.45 22.82 -14.12
C THR A 369 -30.81 23.24 -12.81
N VAL A 370 -30.52 24.53 -12.67
CA VAL A 370 -29.88 25.08 -11.46
C VAL A 370 -30.86 25.05 -10.28
N VAL A 371 -30.52 24.26 -9.27
CA VAL A 371 -31.31 24.11 -8.04
C VAL A 371 -30.75 24.96 -6.89
N ARG A 372 -31.61 25.31 -5.92
CA ARG A 372 -31.17 26.02 -4.71
C ARG A 372 -30.44 25.06 -3.75
N GLY A 373 -29.19 25.37 -3.42
CA GLY A 373 -28.43 24.71 -2.34
C GLY A 373 -28.48 25.45 -1.00
N ASP A 374 -27.69 24.99 -0.02
CA ASP A 374 -27.71 25.40 1.40
C ASP A 374 -27.12 26.81 1.67
N GLN A 375 -26.93 27.63 0.63
CA GLN A 375 -26.50 29.04 0.66
C GLN A 375 -25.15 29.37 1.35
N ARG A 376 -24.36 28.38 1.78
CA ARG A 376 -23.06 28.60 2.46
C ARG A 376 -22.02 29.41 1.66
N GLY A 377 -22.00 29.31 0.32
CA GLY A 377 -21.11 30.09 -0.53
C GLY A 377 -21.46 31.60 -0.60
N ARG A 378 -22.73 31.97 -0.34
CA ARG A 378 -23.18 33.37 -0.40
C ARG A 378 -22.57 34.24 0.69
N GLU A 379 -22.36 33.69 1.89
CA GLU A 379 -21.69 34.39 3.00
C GLU A 379 -20.19 34.55 2.78
N LEU A 380 -19.63 33.82 1.80
CA LEU A 380 -18.20 33.75 1.46
C LEU A 380 -17.84 34.51 0.17
N GLY A 381 -18.82 35.11 -0.52
CA GLY A 381 -18.61 35.85 -1.77
C GLY A 381 -18.65 35.03 -3.05
N PHE A 382 -18.85 33.71 -2.98
CA PHE A 382 -18.86 32.81 -4.13
C PHE A 382 -20.29 32.37 -4.47
N ARG A 383 -20.86 32.91 -5.56
CA ARG A 383 -22.18 32.48 -6.08
C ARG A 383 -21.98 31.22 -6.94
N THR A 384 -22.58 30.10 -6.55
CA THR A 384 -22.47 28.83 -7.28
C THR A 384 -23.82 28.40 -7.87
N ALA A 385 -23.77 27.89 -9.10
CA ALA A 385 -24.88 27.20 -9.76
C ALA A 385 -24.76 25.70 -9.48
N ASN A 386 -25.79 25.12 -8.85
CA ASN A 386 -25.76 23.72 -8.42
C ASN A 386 -26.59 22.85 -9.37
N LEU A 387 -25.99 21.81 -9.92
CA LEU A 387 -26.61 20.79 -10.75
C LEU A 387 -26.53 19.43 -10.04
N GLN A 388 -27.61 18.65 -10.10
CA GLN A 388 -27.61 17.28 -9.60
C GLN A 388 -27.05 16.34 -10.66
N LEU A 389 -26.11 15.47 -10.26
CA LEU A 389 -25.51 14.48 -11.13
C LEU A 389 -26.12 13.10 -10.88
N GLU A 390 -26.33 12.33 -11.93
CA GLU A 390 -26.67 10.91 -11.83
C GLU A 390 -25.45 10.09 -11.41
N ASP A 391 -25.61 9.11 -10.51
CA ASP A 391 -24.50 8.27 -10.01
C ASP A 391 -23.82 7.40 -11.08
N SER A 392 -24.44 7.26 -12.26
CA SER A 392 -23.97 6.46 -13.40
C SER A 392 -22.93 7.16 -14.28
N ASN A 393 -22.67 8.46 -14.08
CA ASN A 393 -21.75 9.19 -14.95
C ASN A 393 -20.27 8.97 -14.56
N SER A 394 -19.38 8.92 -15.56
CA SER A 394 -17.94 8.63 -15.41
C SER A 394 -17.07 9.84 -15.03
N ILE A 395 -17.69 10.96 -14.63
CA ILE A 395 -16.97 12.19 -14.28
C ILE A 395 -16.25 11.98 -12.94
N ALA A 396 -15.02 12.44 -12.79
CA ALA A 396 -14.30 12.35 -11.52
C ALA A 396 -14.74 13.44 -10.51
N ASP A 397 -14.83 13.05 -9.23
CA ASP A 397 -15.02 14.01 -8.12
C ASP A 397 -13.77 14.89 -7.94
N GLY A 398 -13.97 16.16 -7.60
CA GLY A 398 -12.88 17.14 -7.47
C GLY A 398 -13.23 18.51 -8.04
N VAL A 399 -12.23 19.37 -8.14
CA VAL A 399 -12.33 20.72 -8.68
C VAL A 399 -11.81 20.75 -10.11
N TRP A 400 -12.60 21.33 -11.00
CA TRP A 400 -12.37 21.47 -12.43
C TRP A 400 -12.41 22.94 -12.86
N ALA A 401 -11.72 23.27 -13.94
CA ALA A 401 -11.93 24.48 -14.73
C ALA A 401 -12.70 24.11 -16.00
N GLY A 402 -13.63 24.96 -16.40
CA GLY A 402 -14.42 24.74 -17.61
C GLY A 402 -15.27 25.93 -17.98
N ARG A 403 -16.27 25.72 -18.83
CA ARG A 403 -17.22 26.75 -19.27
C ARG A 403 -18.64 26.42 -18.87
N CYS A 404 -19.42 27.46 -18.62
CA CYS A 404 -20.85 27.36 -18.44
C CYS A 404 -21.56 28.17 -19.53
N PHE A 405 -22.46 27.51 -20.26
CA PHE A 405 -23.30 28.11 -21.30
C PHE A 405 -24.71 28.33 -20.76
N LEU A 406 -25.20 29.56 -20.91
CA LEU A 406 -26.55 29.97 -20.51
C LEU A 406 -27.52 29.85 -21.70
N PRO A 407 -28.85 29.76 -21.45
CA PRO A 407 -29.86 29.66 -22.51
C PRO A 407 -29.91 30.83 -23.49
N ASP A 408 -29.42 32.01 -23.08
CA ASP A 408 -29.36 33.21 -23.91
C ASP A 408 -28.18 33.21 -24.88
N GLY A 409 -27.35 32.15 -24.87
CA GLY A 409 -26.18 31.98 -25.72
C GLY A 409 -24.89 32.54 -25.16
N SER A 410 -24.91 33.12 -23.95
CA SER A 410 -23.69 33.58 -23.28
C SER A 410 -22.90 32.43 -22.65
N ASP A 411 -21.57 32.51 -22.67
CA ASP A 411 -20.67 31.58 -21.98
C ASP A 411 -19.76 32.29 -20.97
N PHE A 412 -19.49 31.60 -19.86
CA PHE A 412 -18.63 32.09 -18.79
C PHE A 412 -17.65 31.01 -18.36
N SER A 413 -16.39 31.37 -18.16
CA SER A 413 -15.43 30.50 -17.49
C SER A 413 -15.91 30.20 -16.06
N ALA A 414 -15.79 28.96 -15.62
CA ALA A 414 -16.29 28.52 -14.34
C ALA A 414 -15.28 27.64 -13.59
N ALA A 415 -15.15 27.89 -12.29
CA ALA A 415 -14.52 26.96 -11.35
C ALA A 415 -15.59 26.01 -10.83
N ILE A 416 -15.42 24.71 -11.04
CA ILE A 416 -16.49 23.71 -10.90
C ILE A 416 -16.08 22.68 -9.85
N SER A 417 -16.86 22.52 -8.79
CA SER A 417 -16.63 21.52 -7.74
C SER A 417 -17.62 20.37 -7.89
N ILE A 418 -17.13 19.14 -7.93
CA ILE A 418 -17.96 17.93 -8.02
C ILE A 418 -17.72 17.04 -6.80
N GLY A 419 -18.79 16.63 -6.13
CA GLY A 419 -18.73 15.52 -5.18
C GLY A 419 -20.02 15.29 -4.40
N ARG A 420 -19.92 14.47 -3.36
CA ARG A 420 -21.09 13.92 -2.65
C ARG A 420 -21.38 14.65 -1.34
N ARG A 421 -22.67 14.93 -1.08
CA ARG A 421 -23.10 15.42 0.23
C ARG A 421 -23.02 14.28 1.26
N PRO A 422 -22.54 14.53 2.49
CA PRO A 422 -22.73 13.58 3.59
C PRO A 422 -24.20 13.61 4.03
N THR A 423 -24.94 12.52 3.83
CA THR A 423 -26.28 12.34 4.42
C THR A 423 -26.14 11.66 5.78
N PHE A 424 -26.76 12.24 6.83
CA PHE A 424 -26.67 11.82 8.24
C PHE A 424 -27.12 10.36 8.54
N TYR A 425 -27.59 9.62 7.53
CA TYR A 425 -28.01 8.22 7.64
C TYR A 425 -27.45 7.37 6.49
N GLY A 426 -26.14 7.07 6.53
CA GLY A 426 -25.53 5.83 6.01
C GLY A 426 -25.73 5.40 4.55
N ARG A 427 -26.37 6.19 3.69
CA ARG A 427 -26.45 5.98 2.23
C ARG A 427 -25.64 7.08 1.53
N SER A 428 -24.84 6.69 0.53
CA SER A 428 -24.08 7.58 -0.35
C SER A 428 -24.93 8.78 -0.74
N GLY A 429 -24.59 9.98 -0.26
CA GLY A 429 -25.44 11.14 -0.51
C GLY A 429 -25.37 11.62 -1.95
N ALA A 430 -26.36 12.45 -2.33
CA ALA A 430 -26.51 12.93 -3.69
C ALA A 430 -25.23 13.62 -4.19
N ARG A 431 -24.81 13.23 -5.40
CA ARG A 431 -23.66 13.82 -6.09
C ARG A 431 -24.08 15.12 -6.76
N LEU A 432 -23.30 16.18 -6.51
CA LEU A 432 -23.59 17.53 -6.97
C LEU A 432 -22.40 18.09 -7.75
N LEU A 433 -22.72 18.89 -8.75
CA LEU A 433 -21.80 19.78 -9.45
C LEU A 433 -22.14 21.21 -9.06
N GLU A 434 -21.17 21.94 -8.53
CA GLU A 434 -21.29 23.34 -8.13
C GLU A 434 -20.36 24.19 -9.01
N ALA A 435 -20.94 24.96 -9.94
CA ALA A 435 -20.19 25.81 -10.86
C ALA A 435 -20.18 27.27 -10.39
N HIS A 436 -19.00 27.83 -10.13
CA HIS A 436 -18.80 29.25 -9.86
C HIS A 436 -18.41 29.97 -11.15
N LEU A 437 -19.36 30.69 -11.76
CA LEU A 437 -19.12 31.46 -12.99
C LEU A 437 -18.31 32.72 -12.67
N LEU A 438 -17.17 32.85 -13.33
CA LEU A 438 -16.27 33.99 -13.22
C LEU A 438 -16.90 35.20 -13.92
N ASP A 439 -16.81 36.36 -13.26
CA ASP A 439 -17.23 37.66 -13.81
C ASP A 439 -18.74 37.75 -14.19
N PHE A 440 -19.56 36.80 -13.73
CA PHE A 440 -21.01 36.81 -13.90
C PHE A 440 -21.74 37.46 -12.70
N SER A 441 -22.69 38.34 -13.00
CA SER A 441 -23.61 38.91 -11.99
C SER A 441 -25.07 38.76 -12.41
N GLY A 442 -25.80 37.83 -11.80
CA GLY A 442 -27.22 37.59 -12.07
C GLY A 442 -27.81 36.48 -11.19
N ASP A 443 -29.08 36.14 -11.40
CA ASP A 443 -29.74 34.97 -10.79
C ASP A 443 -29.88 33.86 -11.85
N LEU A 444 -29.40 32.66 -11.53
CA LEU A 444 -29.39 31.50 -12.41
C LEU A 444 -30.44 30.45 -12.03
N TYR A 445 -31.20 30.65 -10.94
CA TYR A 445 -32.12 29.63 -10.45
C TYR A 445 -33.23 29.31 -11.45
N GLY A 446 -33.48 28.02 -11.64
CA GLY A 446 -34.52 27.53 -12.55
C GLY A 446 -34.12 27.56 -14.03
N LEU A 447 -32.94 28.08 -14.38
CA LEU A 447 -32.41 27.98 -15.74
C LEU A 447 -31.77 26.60 -15.95
N THR A 448 -31.92 26.05 -17.16
CA THR A 448 -31.17 24.89 -17.61
C THR A 448 -29.88 25.36 -18.24
N ILE A 449 -28.75 25.01 -17.64
CA ILE A 449 -27.42 25.42 -18.09
C ILE A 449 -26.62 24.20 -18.56
N THR A 450 -25.67 24.44 -19.45
CA THR A 450 -24.69 23.42 -19.87
C THR A 450 -23.34 23.77 -19.28
N VAL A 451 -22.72 22.82 -18.60
CA VAL A 451 -21.38 22.95 -18.02
C VAL A 451 -20.44 22.01 -18.74
N GLN A 452 -19.43 22.56 -19.41
CA GLN A 452 -18.38 21.82 -20.09
C GLN A 452 -17.15 21.73 -19.17
N LEU A 453 -16.69 20.51 -18.90
CA LEU A 453 -15.51 20.26 -18.08
C LEU A 453 -14.29 20.19 -19.00
N GLU A 454 -13.31 21.08 -18.81
CA GLU A 454 -12.14 21.19 -19.69
C GLU A 454 -10.85 20.71 -19.00
N HIS A 455 -10.61 21.10 -17.74
CA HIS A 455 -9.40 20.73 -17.01
C HIS A 455 -9.67 20.32 -15.57
N TRP A 456 -9.25 19.12 -15.17
CA TRP A 456 -9.26 18.72 -13.76
C TRP A 456 -8.10 19.40 -13.02
N MET A 457 -8.37 20.06 -11.89
CA MET A 457 -7.38 20.83 -11.15
C MET A 457 -6.84 20.12 -9.90
N ARG A 458 -7.73 19.50 -9.12
CA ARG A 458 -7.40 18.79 -7.87
C ARG A 458 -8.58 17.98 -7.33
N GLY A 459 -8.32 17.05 -6.42
CA GLY A 459 -9.38 16.30 -5.70
C GLY A 459 -10.09 17.13 -4.63
N GLN A 460 -11.13 16.55 -4.03
CA GLN A 460 -11.79 17.13 -2.86
C GLN A 460 -10.86 17.09 -1.63
N ALA A 461 -10.88 18.16 -0.83
CA ALA A 461 -10.10 18.28 0.38
C ALA A 461 -10.99 18.75 1.53
N ALA A 462 -10.75 18.24 2.74
CA ALA A 462 -11.31 18.78 3.96
C ALA A 462 -10.39 19.89 4.48
N PHE A 463 -10.96 21.03 4.87
CA PHE A 463 -10.22 22.18 5.39
C PHE A 463 -10.48 22.33 6.88
N ALA A 464 -9.43 22.61 7.65
CA ALA A 464 -9.50 22.70 9.11
C ALA A 464 -10.08 24.04 9.58
N SER A 465 -10.07 25.06 8.72
CA SER A 465 -10.59 26.40 9.00
C SER A 465 -11.31 27.03 7.80
N LYS A 466 -12.10 28.08 8.08
CA LYS A 466 -12.82 28.85 7.05
C LYS A 466 -11.84 29.64 6.18
N GLU A 467 -10.76 30.12 6.77
CA GLU A 467 -9.70 30.88 6.11
C GLU A 467 -8.95 30.02 5.09
N GLU A 468 -8.64 28.76 5.42
CA GLU A 468 -8.04 27.79 4.50
C GLU A 468 -8.96 27.48 3.30
N LEU A 469 -10.26 27.31 3.55
CA LEU A 469 -11.24 27.10 2.49
C LEU A 469 -11.31 28.30 1.54
N ILE A 470 -11.33 29.53 2.06
CA ILE A 470 -11.35 30.75 1.23
C ILE A 470 -10.06 30.87 0.41
N ALA A 471 -8.90 30.58 1.00
CA ALA A 471 -7.63 30.62 0.30
C ALA A 471 -7.58 29.60 -0.84
N ALA A 472 -8.07 28.37 -0.60
CA ALA A 472 -8.15 27.33 -1.61
C ALA A 472 -9.11 27.71 -2.75
N LEU A 473 -10.31 28.21 -2.45
CA LEU A 473 -11.27 28.66 -3.45
C LEU A 473 -10.73 29.83 -4.29
N SER A 474 -10.03 30.77 -3.65
CA SER A 474 -9.41 31.91 -4.35
C SER A 474 -8.29 31.44 -5.29
N ALA A 475 -7.47 30.48 -4.86
CA ALA A 475 -6.45 29.87 -5.70
C ALA A 475 -7.05 29.10 -6.88
N ASP A 476 -8.16 28.38 -6.67
CA ASP A 476 -8.88 27.69 -7.74
C ASP A 476 -9.39 28.69 -8.79
N VAL A 477 -9.95 29.82 -8.38
CA VAL A 477 -10.39 30.89 -9.30
C VAL A 477 -9.23 31.45 -10.13
N VAL A 478 -8.08 31.75 -9.51
CA VAL A 478 -6.89 32.24 -10.22
C VAL A 478 -6.39 31.21 -11.23
N ARG A 479 -6.40 29.93 -10.84
CA ARG A 479 -5.97 28.82 -11.69
C ARG A 479 -6.93 28.60 -12.86
N THR A 480 -8.24 28.66 -12.62
CA THR A 480 -9.26 28.62 -13.68
C THR A 480 -9.03 29.76 -14.67
N ARG A 481 -8.82 31.01 -14.22
CA ARG A 481 -8.52 32.13 -15.13
C ARG A 481 -7.31 31.86 -15.99
N THR A 482 -6.23 31.34 -15.40
CA THR A 482 -4.99 31.05 -16.12
C THR A 482 -5.20 29.97 -17.18
N LEU A 483 -5.89 28.89 -16.83
CA LEU A 483 -6.18 27.78 -17.75
C LEU A 483 -7.13 28.18 -18.88
N MET A 484 -8.16 28.97 -18.57
CA MET A 484 -9.17 29.39 -19.56
C MET A 484 -8.72 30.54 -20.46
N SER A 485 -7.62 31.23 -20.12
CA SER A 485 -7.01 32.28 -20.96
C SER A 485 -5.94 31.74 -21.92
N ALA A 486 -5.57 30.46 -21.82
CA ALA A 486 -4.49 29.83 -22.59
C ALA A 486 -4.98 29.14 -23.89
N VAL A 487 -6.19 29.46 -24.34
CA VAL A 487 -6.85 28.89 -25.53
C VAL A 487 -7.12 29.96 -26.57
#